data_AF-H0F942-F1
#
_entry.id   AF-H0F942-F1
#
_cell.length_a   1.000
_cell.length_b   1.000
_cell.length_c   1.000
_cell.angle_alpha   90.00
_cell.angle_beta   90.00
_cell.angle_gamma   90.00
#
_symmetry.space_group_name_H-M   'P 1'
#
loop_
_entity.id
_entity.type
_entity.pdbx_description
1 polymer ?
#
loop_
_entity_poly.entity_id
_entity_poly.type
_entity_poly.pdbx_seq_one_letter_code
_entity_poly.pdbx_strand_id
1 'polypeptide(L)'
;MKTIQNYAPPDAQSMQRLQDRLGYSDAKMAELAGLDAATPWSSYVGGSEPRSLGRQRLFYMMARLTLDEHEWQRVLAAMREVGAHFDCKDPQAGGAPAPPEPMADEERKFGMLLVSRNGSFHEMEQLREFAHFAHEADVSRFVHSAFYDSDIDLCRFSFADHDGLDDASRDRIFDAAHKTITRFEFDGRIYHGGIPPESDG
;
A
#
# COMPACT_ATOMS: atom_id res chain seq x y z
N MET A 1 25.83 6.47 -18.43
CA MET A 1 24.77 6.66 -17.41
C MET A 1 24.12 8.02 -17.64
N LYS A 2 22.81 8.10 -17.93
CA LYS A 2 22.12 9.38 -18.10
C LYS A 2 21.86 10.00 -16.72
N THR A 3 22.86 10.65 -16.14
CA THR A 3 22.70 11.36 -14.86
C THR A 3 22.33 12.81 -15.12
N ILE A 4 21.28 13.29 -14.46
CA ILE A 4 20.89 14.70 -14.48
C ILE A 4 21.89 15.46 -13.60
N GLN A 5 22.76 16.26 -14.19
CA GLN A 5 23.74 17.10 -13.50
C GLN A 5 23.26 18.55 -13.43
N ASN A 6 23.75 19.32 -12.45
CA ASN A 6 23.43 20.75 -12.26
C ASN A 6 21.92 21.03 -12.20
N TYR A 7 21.18 20.22 -11.45
CA TYR A 7 19.73 20.37 -11.32
C TYR A 7 19.37 21.69 -10.61
N ALA A 8 18.64 22.55 -11.30
CA ALA A 8 17.94 23.69 -10.72
C ALA A 8 16.43 23.34 -10.65
N PRO A 9 15.78 23.45 -9.48
CA PRO A 9 14.36 23.16 -9.36
C PRO A 9 13.51 24.20 -10.10
N PRO A 10 12.32 23.81 -10.61
CA PRO A 10 11.37 24.78 -11.15
C PRO A 10 10.93 25.76 -10.05
N ASP A 11 10.76 27.02 -10.42
CA ASP A 11 10.22 28.04 -9.52
C ASP A 11 8.72 27.86 -9.29
N ALA A 12 8.19 28.48 -8.23
CA ALA A 12 6.79 28.40 -7.86
C ALA A 12 5.85 28.84 -8.99
N GLN A 13 6.25 29.84 -9.79
CA GLN A 13 5.46 30.31 -10.92
C GLN A 13 5.35 29.26 -12.03
N SER A 14 6.42 28.53 -12.32
CA SER A 14 6.43 27.42 -13.27
C SER A 14 5.55 26.27 -12.80
N MET A 15 5.55 25.99 -11.50
CA MET A 15 4.67 24.98 -10.90
C MET A 15 3.20 25.40 -10.94
N GLN A 16 2.90 26.68 -10.70
CA GLN A 16 1.55 27.22 -10.84
C GLN A 16 1.07 27.11 -12.29
N ARG A 17 1.90 27.51 -13.27
CA ARG A 17 1.57 27.35 -14.70
C ARG A 17 1.31 25.89 -15.08
N LEU A 18 2.06 24.95 -14.52
CA LEU A 18 1.84 23.52 -14.74
C LEU A 18 0.47 23.09 -14.20
N GLN A 19 0.14 23.48 -12.97
CA GLN A 19 -1.15 23.19 -12.35
C GLN A 19 -2.31 23.77 -13.16
N ASP A 20 -2.21 25.05 -13.54
CA ASP A 20 -3.23 25.74 -14.32
C ASP A 20 -3.46 25.06 -15.68
N ARG A 21 -2.37 24.66 -16.35
CA ARG A 21 -2.44 23.96 -17.64
C ARG A 21 -3.11 22.58 -17.53
N LEU A 22 -2.93 21.89 -16.41
CA LEU A 22 -3.56 20.59 -16.16
C LEU A 22 -5.01 20.75 -15.66
N GLY A 23 -5.40 21.93 -15.17
CA GLY A 23 -6.70 22.15 -14.53
C GLY A 23 -6.87 21.34 -13.25
N TYR A 24 -5.77 21.02 -12.55
CA TYR A 24 -5.76 20.16 -11.37
C TYR A 24 -5.91 20.97 -10.08
N SER A 25 -6.63 20.41 -9.11
CA SER A 25 -6.66 20.93 -7.75
C SER A 25 -5.35 20.62 -7.01
N ASP A 26 -5.10 21.31 -5.90
CA ASP A 26 -3.95 21.04 -5.02
C ASP A 26 -3.89 19.58 -4.57
N ALA A 27 -5.04 18.96 -4.30
CA ALA A 27 -5.12 17.55 -3.94
C ALA A 27 -4.68 16.63 -5.09
N LYS A 28 -5.15 16.89 -6.32
CA LYS A 28 -4.72 16.13 -7.50
C LYS A 28 -3.24 16.32 -7.82
N MET A 29 -2.71 17.53 -7.61
CA MET A 29 -1.28 17.80 -7.78
C MET A 29 -0.43 17.11 -6.70
N ALA A 30 -0.89 17.09 -5.44
CA ALA A 30 -0.25 16.36 -4.36
C ALA A 30 -0.20 14.85 -4.64
N GLU A 31 -1.31 14.29 -5.13
CA GLU A 31 -1.38 12.89 -5.58
C GLU A 31 -0.46 12.62 -6.77
N LEU A 32 -0.45 13.50 -7.78
CA LEU A 32 0.46 13.40 -8.92
C LEU A 32 1.93 13.34 -8.47
N ALA A 33 2.28 14.19 -7.50
CA ALA A 33 3.62 14.33 -6.94
C ALA A 33 3.97 13.29 -5.87
N GLY A 34 3.04 12.42 -5.47
CA GLY A 34 3.24 11.44 -4.40
C GLY A 34 3.59 12.11 -3.06
N LEU A 35 2.90 13.20 -2.72
CA LEU A 35 3.09 13.90 -1.44
C LEU A 35 2.33 13.19 -0.31
N ASP A 36 2.93 13.23 0.88
CA ASP A 36 2.25 12.86 2.11
C ASP A 36 1.24 13.95 2.53
N ALA A 37 0.32 13.59 3.44
CA ALA A 37 -0.66 14.53 3.99
C ALA A 37 -0.01 15.70 4.76
N ALA A 38 1.24 15.52 5.22
CA ALA A 38 1.98 16.55 5.96
C ALA A 38 2.59 17.63 5.04
N THR A 39 2.68 17.38 3.73
CA THR A 39 3.32 18.28 2.77
C THR A 39 2.32 18.72 1.70
N PRO A 40 1.57 19.81 1.92
CA PRO A 40 0.58 20.27 0.97
C PRO A 40 1.21 20.81 -0.31
N TRP A 41 0.53 20.65 -1.44
CA TRP A 41 0.96 21.17 -2.73
C TRP A 41 1.17 22.70 -2.74
N SER A 42 0.34 23.43 -2.01
CA SER A 42 0.42 24.89 -1.86
C SER A 42 1.79 25.38 -1.37
N SER A 43 2.55 24.55 -0.66
CA SER A 43 3.93 24.86 -0.24
C SER A 43 4.92 24.98 -1.40
N TYR A 44 4.60 24.45 -2.59
CA TYR A 44 5.45 24.48 -3.79
C TYR A 44 5.05 25.57 -4.79
N VAL A 45 3.80 26.02 -4.75
CA VAL A 45 3.25 27.03 -5.68
C VAL A 45 3.04 28.40 -5.04
N GLY A 46 3.05 28.49 -3.70
CA GLY A 46 2.80 29.73 -2.96
C GLY A 46 3.73 29.97 -1.76
N GLY A 47 3.54 31.11 -1.11
CA GLY A 47 4.30 31.56 0.07
C GLY A 47 5.49 32.48 -0.25
N SER A 48 6.01 33.16 0.77
CA SER A 48 7.21 34.01 0.66
C SER A 48 8.50 33.21 0.47
N GLU A 49 8.50 31.92 0.87
CA GLU A 49 9.60 30.97 0.64
C GLU A 49 9.05 29.61 0.18
N PRO A 50 8.76 29.47 -1.13
CA PRO A 50 8.24 28.22 -1.68
C PRO A 50 9.26 27.08 -1.55
N ARG A 51 8.76 25.90 -1.22
CA ARG A 51 9.58 24.69 -1.12
C ARG A 51 10.08 24.29 -2.51
N SER A 52 11.35 23.91 -2.60
CA SER A 52 11.93 23.39 -3.84
C SER A 52 11.55 21.94 -4.07
N LEU A 53 11.19 21.59 -5.31
CA LEU A 53 10.84 20.23 -5.68
C LEU A 53 12.10 19.42 -6.02
N GLY A 54 12.33 18.33 -5.30
CA GLY A 54 13.49 17.47 -5.52
C GLY A 54 13.47 16.79 -6.89
N ARG A 55 14.65 16.61 -7.49
CA ARG A 55 14.82 16.05 -8.84
C ARG A 55 14.06 14.74 -9.09
N GLN A 56 14.11 13.80 -8.15
CA GLN A 56 13.44 12.49 -8.30
C GLN A 56 11.92 12.63 -8.33
N ARG A 57 11.37 13.54 -7.52
CA ARG A 57 9.95 13.83 -7.51
C ARG A 57 9.51 14.49 -8.82
N LEU A 58 10.30 15.43 -9.34
CA LEU A 58 10.01 16.05 -10.63
C LEU A 58 10.04 15.01 -11.75
N PHE A 59 11.05 14.14 -11.75
CA PHE A 59 11.15 13.05 -12.72
C PHE A 59 9.92 12.14 -12.66
N TYR A 60 9.52 11.70 -11.46
CA TYR A 60 8.33 10.87 -11.27
C TYR A 60 7.06 11.56 -11.78
N MET A 61 6.85 12.83 -11.43
CA MET A 61 5.71 13.62 -11.91
C MET A 61 5.69 13.72 -13.43
N MET A 62 6.82 14.06 -14.05
CA MET A 62 6.89 14.23 -15.51
C MET A 62 6.75 12.89 -16.23
N ALA A 63 7.27 11.81 -15.66
CA ALA A 63 7.07 10.45 -16.17
C ALA A 63 5.58 10.09 -16.21
N ARG A 64 4.84 10.34 -15.11
CA ARG A 64 3.38 10.09 -15.06
C ARG A 64 2.56 10.91 -16.06
N LEU A 65 3.03 12.10 -16.43
CA LEU A 65 2.35 12.97 -17.39
C LEU A 65 2.74 12.70 -18.85
N THR A 66 3.87 12.02 -19.08
CA THR A 66 4.46 11.87 -20.42
C THR A 66 4.36 10.44 -20.94
N LEU A 67 4.55 9.45 -20.06
CA LEU A 67 4.45 8.04 -20.42
C LEU A 67 2.99 7.65 -20.62
N ASP A 68 2.72 6.88 -21.66
CA ASP A 68 1.42 6.23 -21.78
C ASP A 68 1.27 5.07 -20.78
N GLU A 69 0.07 4.50 -20.68
CA GLU A 69 -0.22 3.43 -19.73
C GLU A 69 0.67 2.21 -19.95
N HIS A 70 0.93 1.83 -21.21
CA HIS A 70 1.75 0.66 -21.51
C HIS A 70 3.22 0.90 -21.15
N GLU A 71 3.76 2.07 -21.45
CA GLU A 71 5.10 2.48 -21.04
C GLU A 71 5.24 2.55 -19.52
N TRP A 72 4.21 3.06 -18.83
CA TRP A 72 4.16 3.11 -17.37
C TRP A 72 4.19 1.70 -16.77
N GLN A 73 3.34 0.79 -17.26
CA GLN A 73 3.32 -0.61 -16.80
C GLN A 73 4.65 -1.31 -17.05
N ARG A 74 5.36 -1.00 -18.14
CA ARG A 74 6.71 -1.55 -18.39
C ARG A 74 7.72 -1.09 -17.36
N VAL A 75 7.65 0.16 -16.90
CA VAL A 75 8.52 0.64 -15.81
C VAL A 75 8.20 -0.11 -14.51
N LEU A 76 6.92 -0.27 -14.16
CA LEU A 76 6.50 -1.01 -12.97
C LEU A 76 6.92 -2.49 -13.03
N ALA A 77 6.79 -3.14 -14.19
CA ALA A 77 7.25 -4.49 -14.41
C ALA A 77 8.77 -4.60 -14.24
N ALA A 78 9.55 -3.69 -14.84
CA ALA A 78 11.01 -3.66 -14.66
C ALA A 78 11.42 -3.42 -13.20
N MET A 79 10.66 -2.63 -12.44
CA MET A 79 10.87 -2.48 -10.99
C MET A 79 10.62 -3.81 -10.26
N ARG A 80 9.57 -4.56 -10.62
CA ARG A 80 9.29 -5.88 -10.06
C ARG A 80 10.36 -6.92 -10.44
N GLU A 81 10.87 -6.88 -11.66
CA GLU A 81 11.93 -7.78 -12.14
C GLU A 81 13.22 -7.68 -11.31
N VAL A 82 13.52 -6.50 -10.76
CA VAL A 82 14.67 -6.29 -9.86
C VAL A 82 14.34 -6.50 -8.38
N GLY A 83 13.15 -7.05 -8.08
CA GLY A 83 12.71 -7.40 -6.73
C GLY A 83 11.98 -6.30 -5.97
N ALA A 84 11.53 -5.23 -6.62
CA ALA A 84 10.72 -4.21 -5.95
C ALA A 84 9.26 -4.69 -5.82
N HIS A 85 8.73 -4.67 -4.60
CA HIS A 85 7.34 -5.03 -4.31
C HIS A 85 6.56 -3.79 -3.88
N PHE A 86 5.43 -3.55 -4.53
CA PHE A 86 4.56 -2.41 -4.26
C PHE A 86 3.15 -2.67 -4.77
N ASP A 87 2.17 -2.16 -4.05
CA ASP A 87 0.77 -2.17 -4.47
C ASP A 87 0.51 -0.91 -5.31
N CYS A 88 0.00 -1.07 -6.53
CA CYS A 88 -0.49 0.04 -7.34
C CYS A 88 -2.01 0.09 -7.24
N LYS A 89 -2.54 1.10 -6.55
CA LYS A 89 -3.96 1.44 -6.67
C LYS A 89 -4.16 2.12 -8.02
N ASP A 90 -4.79 1.42 -8.95
CA ASP A 90 -5.25 2.02 -10.18
C ASP A 90 -6.68 2.56 -9.96
N PRO A 91 -6.90 3.88 -9.93
CA PRO A 91 -8.23 4.45 -9.79
C PRO A 91 -9.13 4.21 -11.02
N GLN A 92 -8.60 3.63 -12.12
CA GLN A 92 -9.37 3.24 -13.30
C GLN A 92 -9.58 1.73 -13.46
N ALA A 93 -9.11 0.89 -12.53
CA ALA A 93 -9.43 -0.54 -12.51
C ALA A 93 -10.85 -0.81 -11.97
N GLY A 94 -11.85 -0.17 -12.59
CA GLY A 94 -13.25 -0.52 -12.42
C GLY A 94 -13.56 -1.80 -13.21
N GLY A 95 -13.50 -2.95 -12.55
CA GLY A 95 -14.26 -4.15 -12.93
C GLY A 95 -13.72 -4.96 -14.12
N ALA A 96 -12.69 -5.76 -13.89
CA ALA A 96 -12.53 -7.03 -14.59
C ALA A 96 -12.20 -8.10 -13.55
N PRO A 97 -12.99 -9.20 -13.44
CA PRO A 97 -12.64 -10.28 -12.55
C PRO A 97 -11.35 -10.92 -13.06
N ALA A 98 -10.33 -10.96 -12.20
CA ALA A 98 -9.11 -11.71 -12.45
C ALA A 98 -9.48 -13.19 -12.75
N PRO A 99 -8.72 -13.88 -13.63
CA PRO A 99 -8.87 -15.32 -13.82
C PRO A 99 -8.77 -16.04 -12.46
N PRO A 100 -9.46 -17.17 -12.27
CA PRO A 100 -9.35 -17.91 -11.01
C PRO A 100 -7.89 -18.33 -10.79
N GLU A 101 -7.24 -17.66 -9.84
CA GLU A 101 -5.91 -18.01 -9.34
C GLU A 101 -5.95 -19.42 -8.72
N PRO A 102 -4.81 -20.15 -8.73
CA PRO A 102 -4.74 -21.52 -8.20
C PRO A 102 -5.31 -21.59 -6.79
N MET A 103 -6.04 -22.66 -6.51
CA MET A 103 -6.78 -22.93 -5.26
C MET A 103 -5.97 -22.51 -4.03
N ALA A 104 -6.23 -21.29 -3.56
CA ALA A 104 -5.81 -20.86 -2.25
C ALA A 104 -6.49 -21.78 -1.23
N ASP A 105 -5.76 -22.18 -0.19
CA ASP A 105 -6.40 -22.86 0.93
C ASP A 105 -7.22 -21.81 1.69
N GLU A 106 -8.53 -21.90 1.51
CA GLU A 106 -9.52 -21.01 2.14
C GLU A 106 -10.13 -21.70 3.36
N GLU A 107 -10.10 -21.03 4.51
CA GLU A 107 -10.73 -21.49 5.74
C GLU A 107 -11.61 -20.38 6.32
N ARG A 108 -12.82 -20.72 6.78
CA ARG A 108 -13.68 -19.77 7.51
C ARG A 108 -13.60 -20.04 9.01
N LYS A 109 -13.26 -19.01 9.78
CA LYS A 109 -13.15 -19.11 11.25
C LYS A 109 -13.65 -17.84 11.92
N PHE A 110 -14.54 -17.99 12.91
CA PHE A 110 -15.16 -16.87 13.66
C PHE A 110 -15.77 -15.75 12.78
N GLY A 111 -16.24 -16.09 11.58
CA GLY A 111 -16.79 -15.13 10.61
C GLY A 111 -15.76 -14.51 9.66
N MET A 112 -14.46 -14.70 9.90
CA MET A 112 -13.38 -14.28 9.01
C MET A 112 -13.12 -15.32 7.92
N LEU A 113 -12.79 -14.84 6.72
CA LEU A 113 -12.20 -15.64 5.65
C LEU A 113 -10.68 -15.60 5.73
N LEU A 114 -10.05 -16.73 5.99
CA LEU A 114 -8.60 -16.92 6.05
C LEU A 114 -8.14 -17.53 4.74
N VAL A 115 -7.12 -16.94 4.12
CA VAL A 115 -6.65 -17.36 2.80
C VAL A 115 -5.13 -17.34 2.78
N SER A 116 -4.49 -18.46 2.45
CA SER A 116 -3.05 -18.49 2.10
C SER A 116 -2.90 -18.76 0.61
N ARG A 117 -2.05 -17.98 -0.07
CA ARG A 117 -1.78 -18.13 -1.51
C ARG A 117 -1.33 -19.56 -1.86
N ASN A 118 -0.39 -20.11 -1.08
CA ASN A 118 0.20 -21.43 -1.35
C ASN A 118 -0.27 -22.52 -0.35
N GLY A 119 -1.13 -22.18 0.61
CA GLY A 119 -1.63 -23.11 1.63
C GLY A 119 -0.56 -23.65 2.58
N SER A 120 0.55 -22.91 2.76
CA SER A 120 1.62 -23.33 3.66
C SER A 120 1.07 -23.55 5.07
N PHE A 121 1.43 -24.68 5.69
CA PHE A 121 0.94 -25.04 7.03
C PHE A 121 1.20 -23.93 8.05
N HIS A 122 2.41 -23.36 8.02
CA HIS A 122 2.81 -22.30 8.94
C HIS A 122 2.00 -21.01 8.73
N GLU A 123 1.75 -20.62 7.48
CA GLU A 123 0.93 -19.44 7.17
C GLU A 123 -0.52 -19.63 7.61
N MET A 124 -1.08 -20.81 7.35
CA MET A 124 -2.44 -21.16 7.79
C MET A 124 -2.54 -21.24 9.32
N GLU A 125 -1.50 -21.69 10.01
CA GLU A 125 -1.43 -21.66 11.47
C GLU A 125 -1.43 -20.22 12.00
N GLN A 126 -0.58 -19.35 11.47
CA GLN A 126 -0.57 -17.92 11.81
C GLN A 126 -1.95 -17.28 11.60
N LEU A 127 -2.60 -17.53 10.46
CA LEU A 127 -3.94 -17.02 10.18
C LEU A 127 -5.01 -17.54 11.17
N ARG A 128 -4.93 -18.82 11.55
CA ARG A 128 -5.86 -19.43 12.53
C ARG A 128 -5.64 -18.88 13.93
N GLU A 129 -4.38 -18.67 14.33
CA GLU A 129 -4.04 -18.05 15.60
C GLU A 129 -4.52 -16.61 15.64
N PHE A 130 -4.24 -15.82 14.59
CA PHE A 130 -4.77 -14.47 14.44
C PHE A 130 -6.28 -14.45 14.63
N ALA A 131 -7.00 -15.35 13.94
CA ALA A 131 -8.43 -15.45 14.06
C ALA A 131 -8.90 -15.76 15.49
N HIS A 132 -8.15 -16.59 16.21
CA HIS A 132 -8.43 -16.90 17.61
C HIS A 132 -8.24 -15.69 18.52
N PHE A 133 -7.09 -15.00 18.44
CA PHE A 133 -6.83 -13.81 19.24
C PHE A 133 -7.79 -12.66 18.91
N ALA A 134 -8.16 -12.47 17.64
CA ALA A 134 -9.16 -11.50 17.23
C ALA A 134 -10.55 -11.83 17.80
N HIS A 135 -10.88 -13.11 17.92
CA HIS A 135 -12.12 -13.55 18.56
C HIS A 135 -12.10 -13.34 20.07
N GLU A 136 -11.02 -13.72 20.76
CA GLU A 136 -10.85 -13.49 22.20
C GLU A 136 -10.90 -12.01 22.58
N ALA A 137 -10.38 -11.13 21.71
CA ALA A 137 -10.44 -9.69 21.89
C ALA A 137 -11.80 -9.06 21.48
N ASP A 138 -12.79 -9.87 21.07
CA ASP A 138 -14.12 -9.46 20.60
C ASP A 138 -14.11 -8.51 19.38
N VAL A 139 -13.09 -8.67 18.52
CA VAL A 139 -12.90 -7.87 17.29
C VAL A 139 -13.01 -8.68 15.99
N SER A 140 -13.15 -10.00 16.07
CA SER A 140 -13.32 -10.90 14.90
C SER A 140 -14.40 -10.44 13.91
N ARG A 141 -15.50 -9.87 14.39
CA ARG A 141 -16.60 -9.32 13.56
C ARG A 141 -16.20 -8.15 12.65
N PHE A 142 -15.11 -7.44 12.96
CA PHE A 142 -14.66 -6.30 12.17
C PHE A 142 -13.73 -6.69 11.03
N VAL A 143 -13.22 -7.92 11.05
CA VAL A 143 -12.31 -8.43 10.03
C VAL A 143 -13.13 -9.28 9.06
N HIS A 144 -13.19 -8.87 7.80
CA HIS A 144 -13.84 -9.64 6.75
C HIS A 144 -12.95 -10.80 6.29
N SER A 145 -11.67 -10.50 6.00
CA SER A 145 -10.71 -11.49 5.55
C SER A 145 -9.28 -11.18 5.98
N ALA A 146 -8.46 -12.22 6.11
CA ALA A 146 -7.01 -12.14 6.25
C ALA A 146 -6.37 -12.99 5.15
N PHE A 147 -5.54 -12.36 4.31
CA PHE A 147 -4.89 -12.99 3.18
C PHE A 147 -3.37 -12.99 3.37
N TYR A 148 -2.76 -14.17 3.39
CA TYR A 148 -1.31 -14.34 3.47
C TYR A 148 -0.72 -14.58 2.08
N ASP A 149 0.14 -13.67 1.66
CA ASP A 149 0.83 -13.71 0.36
C ASP A 149 2.21 -14.36 0.52
N SER A 150 2.28 -15.67 0.26
CA SER A 150 3.49 -16.49 0.43
C SER A 150 4.68 -16.01 -0.41
N ASP A 151 4.44 -15.36 -1.55
CA ASP A 151 5.51 -14.92 -2.46
C ASP A 151 6.31 -13.74 -1.90
N ILE A 152 5.70 -12.94 -1.04
CA ILE A 152 6.30 -11.72 -0.47
C ILE A 152 6.36 -11.73 1.06
N ASP A 153 5.90 -12.83 1.66
CA ASP A 153 5.78 -13.02 3.10
C ASP A 153 5.06 -11.83 3.76
N LEU A 154 3.81 -11.57 3.33
CA LEU A 154 3.02 -10.44 3.82
C LEU A 154 1.54 -10.81 3.97
N CYS A 155 1.02 -10.65 5.17
CA CYS A 155 -0.41 -10.73 5.43
C CYS A 155 -1.10 -9.37 5.24
N ARG A 156 -2.30 -9.38 4.64
CA ARG A 156 -3.15 -8.21 4.45
C ARG A 156 -4.54 -8.47 5.01
N PHE A 157 -5.16 -7.45 5.59
CA PHE A 157 -6.49 -7.54 6.17
C PHE A 157 -7.51 -6.73 5.36
N SER A 158 -8.71 -7.30 5.18
CA SER A 158 -9.88 -6.57 4.74
C SER A 158 -10.82 -6.42 5.92
N PHE A 159 -11.20 -5.18 6.24
CA PHE A 159 -12.16 -4.89 7.30
C PHE A 159 -13.56 -4.82 6.72
N ALA A 160 -14.53 -5.28 7.50
CA ALA A 160 -15.93 -5.16 7.11
C ALA A 160 -16.37 -3.69 7.23
N ASP A 161 -17.13 -3.19 6.25
CA ASP A 161 -17.73 -1.85 6.27
C ASP A 161 -18.80 -1.79 7.37
N HIS A 162 -18.40 -1.56 8.61
CA HIS A 162 -19.28 -1.54 9.77
C HIS A 162 -19.11 -0.23 10.56
N ASP A 163 -20.24 0.44 10.80
CA ASP A 163 -20.33 1.52 11.78
C ASP A 163 -19.82 1.02 13.14
N GLY A 164 -18.73 1.60 13.66
CA GLY A 164 -18.23 1.30 15.01
C GLY A 164 -16.82 0.71 15.12
N LEU A 165 -16.03 0.65 14.04
CA LEU A 165 -14.59 0.40 14.16
C LEU A 165 -13.90 1.64 14.77
N ASP A 166 -13.79 1.67 16.09
CA ASP A 166 -13.06 2.70 16.84
C ASP A 166 -11.56 2.38 16.96
N ASP A 167 -10.78 3.38 17.36
CA ASP A 167 -9.33 3.24 17.52
C ASP A 167 -8.96 2.10 18.48
N ALA A 168 -9.74 1.90 19.56
CA ALA A 168 -9.51 0.82 20.52
C ALA A 168 -9.74 -0.58 19.92
N SER A 169 -10.68 -0.73 18.99
CA SER A 169 -10.90 -1.98 18.26
C SER A 169 -9.79 -2.21 17.24
N ARG A 170 -9.31 -1.14 16.58
CA ARG A 170 -8.15 -1.22 15.67
C ARG A 170 -6.89 -1.65 16.40
N ASP A 171 -6.61 -1.07 17.56
CA ASP A 171 -5.46 -1.43 18.41
C ASP A 171 -5.52 -2.91 18.80
N ARG A 172 -6.70 -3.42 19.17
CA ARG A 172 -6.89 -4.84 19.49
C ARG A 172 -6.65 -5.76 18.30
N ILE A 173 -7.07 -5.37 17.09
CA ILE A 173 -6.79 -6.14 15.87
C ILE A 173 -5.29 -6.10 15.57
N PHE A 174 -4.66 -4.93 15.69
CA PHE A 174 -3.23 -4.77 15.53
C PHE A 174 -2.45 -5.66 16.51
N ASP A 175 -2.83 -5.68 17.79
CA ASP A 175 -2.22 -6.52 18.81
C ASP A 175 -2.36 -8.02 18.49
N ALA A 176 -3.52 -8.44 17.98
CA ALA A 176 -3.75 -9.81 17.55
C ALA A 176 -2.83 -10.18 16.37
N ALA A 177 -2.73 -9.31 15.37
CA ALA A 177 -1.85 -9.49 14.22
C ALA A 177 -0.37 -9.50 14.65
N HIS A 178 0.04 -8.56 15.49
CA HIS A 178 1.41 -8.45 15.97
C HIS A 178 1.86 -9.67 16.79
N LYS A 179 0.95 -10.34 17.48
CA LYS A 179 1.28 -11.57 18.25
C LYS A 179 1.48 -12.80 17.38
N THR A 180 0.84 -12.85 16.22
CA THR A 180 0.64 -14.12 15.48
C THR A 180 1.22 -14.10 14.08
N ILE A 181 1.22 -12.94 13.43
CA ILE A 181 1.61 -12.80 12.03
C ILE A 181 3.03 -12.26 11.94
N THR A 182 3.92 -12.99 11.26
CA THR A 182 5.34 -12.63 11.13
C THR A 182 5.53 -11.29 10.45
N ARG A 183 4.76 -11.02 9.39
CA ARG A 183 4.82 -9.75 8.67
C ARG A 183 3.46 -9.40 8.08
N PHE A 184 2.97 -8.21 8.38
CA PHE A 184 1.62 -7.79 7.97
C PHE A 184 1.54 -6.30 7.64
N GLU A 185 0.60 -5.95 6.78
CA GLU A 185 0.23 -4.58 6.47
C GLU A 185 -0.92 -4.11 7.37
N PHE A 186 -0.76 -2.92 7.94
CA PHE A 186 -1.78 -2.25 8.73
C PHE A 186 -1.65 -0.74 8.52
N ASP A 187 -2.75 -0.04 8.20
CA ASP A 187 -2.76 1.41 7.95
C ASP A 187 -1.72 1.91 6.93
N GLY A 188 -1.47 1.13 5.88
CA GLY A 188 -0.53 1.46 4.82
C GLY A 188 0.93 1.35 5.23
N ARG A 189 1.23 0.69 6.35
CA ARG A 189 2.59 0.42 6.83
C ARG A 189 2.78 -1.07 7.06
N ILE A 190 4.02 -1.53 6.86
CA ILE A 190 4.40 -2.93 7.09
C ILE A 190 5.00 -3.06 8.48
N TYR A 191 4.47 -4.01 9.24
CA TYR A 191 4.92 -4.36 10.58
C TYR A 191 5.46 -5.78 10.61
N HIS A 192 6.33 -6.05 11.58
CA HIS A 192 6.85 -7.38 11.85
C HIS A 192 6.36 -7.82 13.23
N GLY A 193 5.69 -8.96 13.27
CA GLY A 193 5.12 -9.55 14.48
C GLY A 193 5.49 -11.02 14.58
N GLY A 194 4.67 -11.78 15.31
CA GLY A 194 4.88 -13.20 15.53
C GLY A 194 6.13 -13.49 16.36
N ILE A 195 6.24 -14.74 16.82
CA ILE A 195 7.54 -15.29 17.21
C ILE A 195 8.22 -15.67 15.89
N PRO A 196 9.49 -15.29 15.64
CA PRO A 196 10.19 -15.71 14.42
C PRO A 196 10.06 -17.24 14.30
N PRO A 197 9.62 -17.79 13.16
CA PRO A 197 9.69 -19.23 12.97
C PRO A 197 11.13 -19.66 13.25
N GLU A 198 11.32 -20.76 13.99
CA GLU A 198 12.64 -21.37 14.08
C GLU A 198 13.12 -21.56 12.64
N SER A 199 14.28 -20.97 12.33
CA SER A 199 14.87 -21.04 10.99
C SER A 199 14.97 -22.50 10.59
N ASP A 200 14.13 -22.94 9.66
CA ASP A 200 14.31 -24.22 8.98
C ASP A 200 15.68 -24.15 8.28
N GLY A 201 16.65 -24.84 8.87
CA GLY A 201 18.03 -24.94 8.38
C GLY A 201 18.20 -25.98 7.28
#